data_AF-A0A2U9CXJ9-F1
#
_entry.id   AF-A0A2U9CXJ9-F1
#
_cell.length_a   1.000
_cell.length_b   1.000
_cell.length_c   1.000
_cell.angle_alpha   90.00
_cell.angle_beta   90.00
_cell.angle_gamma   90.00
#
_symmetry.space_group_name_H-M   'P 1'
#
loop_
_entity.id
_entity.type
_entity.pdbx_description
1 polymer ?
#
loop_
_entity_poly.entity_id
_entity_poly.type
_entity_poly.pdbx_seq_one_letter_code
_entity_poly.pdbx_strand_id
1 'polypeptide(L)'
;MERLDLTKFMIEDLTNNIQQRVIRAIELRTSLNSHLARCLAEDPTQSTMAAPDGTLNCEDFSMFQEVLKVMRTIDDRIVHSLNTTVPTVSFSGKVDATLTCKQLYESMMEAHLSRDQAIKACIAQTSKVVGQLRGERAKDSENLVTIKQLRKEQTKLKLMQSELSVEEVVNDRSLKIFRERCRIHYTPPQVK
;
A
#
# COMPACT_ATOMS: atom_id res chain seq x y z
N MET A 1 50.70 17.23 44.98
CA MET A 1 50.54 16.89 43.55
C MET A 1 49.79 15.56 43.47
N GLU A 2 48.53 15.52 43.94
CA GLU A 2 47.78 14.26 44.15
C GLU A 2 46.24 14.38 43.92
N ARG A 3 45.74 15.56 43.50
CA ARG A 3 44.29 15.78 43.28
C ARG A 3 43.82 15.64 41.82
N LEU A 4 44.73 15.46 40.87
CA LEU A 4 44.41 15.32 39.44
C LEU A 4 44.23 13.85 38.99
N ASP A 5 44.77 12.89 39.74
CA ASP A 5 44.71 11.46 39.36
C ASP A 5 43.39 10.78 39.76
N LEU A 6 42.80 11.15 40.91
CA LEU A 6 41.50 10.61 41.33
C LEU A 6 40.36 10.98 40.38
N THR A 7 40.36 12.21 39.86
CA THR A 7 39.32 12.64 38.90
C THR A 7 39.46 11.94 37.56
N LYS A 8 40.69 11.63 37.12
CA LYS A 8 40.93 10.93 35.86
C LYS A 8 40.51 9.47 35.94
N PHE A 9 40.81 8.81 37.07
CA PHE A 9 40.38 7.43 37.36
C PHE A 9 38.86 7.30 37.39
N MET A 10 38.16 8.21 38.09
CA MET A 10 36.70 8.19 38.17
C MET A 10 36.02 8.50 36.82
N ILE A 11 36.63 9.35 35.98
CA ILE A 11 36.11 9.63 34.64
C ILE A 11 36.31 8.40 33.74
N GLU A 12 37.48 7.76 33.76
CA GLU A 12 37.77 6.55 32.97
C GLU A 12 36.81 5.40 33.32
N ASP A 13 36.54 5.16 34.61
CA ASP A 13 35.57 4.16 35.07
C ASP A 13 34.13 4.48 34.63
N LEU A 14 33.74 5.76 34.67
CA LEU A 14 32.42 6.20 34.21
C LEU A 14 32.27 5.99 32.69
N THR A 15 33.30 6.32 31.91
CA THR A 15 33.31 6.06 30.46
C THR A 15 33.28 4.58 30.14
N ASN A 16 34.02 3.74 30.85
CA ASN A 16 34.00 2.29 30.65
C ASN A 16 32.62 1.70 30.97
N ASN A 17 31.98 2.15 32.05
CA ASN A 17 30.62 1.70 32.40
C ASN A 17 29.59 2.11 31.32
N ILE A 18 29.68 3.35 30.82
CA ILE A 18 28.80 3.83 29.75
C ILE A 18 29.03 3.03 28.45
N GLN A 19 30.29 2.82 28.06
CA GLN A 19 30.64 2.02 26.88
C GLN A 19 30.08 0.60 26.98
N GLN A 20 30.20 -0.05 28.15
CA GLN A 20 29.74 -1.42 28.35
C GLN A 20 28.20 -1.53 28.32
N ARG A 21 27.49 -0.49 28.77
CA ARG A 21 26.02 -0.39 28.65
C ARG A 21 25.56 -0.18 27.20
N VAL A 22 26.29 0.63 26.43
CA VAL A 22 26.00 0.85 25.00
C VAL A 22 26.23 -0.42 24.19
N ILE A 23 27.32 -1.15 24.43
CA ILE A 23 27.61 -2.43 23.76
C ILE A 23 26.51 -3.45 24.04
N ARG A 24 26.09 -3.63 25.30
CA ARG A 24 24.96 -4.52 25.62
C ARG A 24 23.65 -4.11 24.95
N ALA A 25 23.38 -2.80 24.84
CA ALA A 25 22.18 -2.31 24.14
C ALA A 25 22.22 -2.60 22.64
N ILE A 26 23.41 -2.52 22.02
CA ILE A 26 23.62 -2.87 20.61
C ILE A 26 23.44 -4.39 20.41
N GLU A 27 23.98 -5.23 21.30
CA GLU A 27 23.85 -6.70 21.26
C GLU A 27 22.38 -7.16 21.44
N LEU A 28 21.62 -6.51 22.33
CA LEU A 28 20.19 -6.77 22.49
C LEU A 28 19.40 -6.39 21.23
N ARG A 29 19.77 -5.29 20.57
CA ARG A 29 19.11 -4.84 19.34
C ARG A 29 19.43 -5.73 18.14
N THR A 30 20.67 -6.22 18.02
CA THR A 30 21.03 -7.19 16.97
C THR A 30 20.38 -8.56 17.22
N SER A 31 20.28 -8.99 18.48
CA SER A 31 19.55 -10.21 18.85
C SER A 31 18.06 -10.12 18.48
N LEU A 32 17.38 -9.01 18.80
CA LEU A 32 15.97 -8.82 18.46
C LEU A 32 15.72 -8.81 16.94
N ASN A 33 16.60 -8.17 16.17
CA ASN A 33 16.53 -8.18 14.71
C ASN A 33 16.77 -9.56 14.11
N SER A 34 17.66 -10.37 14.69
CA SER A 34 17.88 -11.76 14.25
C SER A 34 16.66 -12.66 14.50
N HIS A 35 15.92 -12.40 15.58
CA HIS A 35 14.68 -13.12 15.90
C HIS A 35 13.53 -12.72 14.95
N LEU A 36 13.43 -11.43 14.61
CA LEU A 36 12.46 -10.92 13.63
C LEU A 36 12.74 -11.48 12.22
N ALA A 37 14.01 -11.62 11.84
CA ALA A 37 14.40 -12.21 10.56
C ALA A 37 14.08 -13.72 10.47
N ARG A 38 14.09 -14.46 11.59
CA ARG A 38 13.66 -15.87 11.61
C ARG A 38 12.14 -16.03 11.48
N CYS A 39 11.34 -15.10 11.99
CA CYS A 39 9.88 -15.17 11.85
C CYS A 39 9.38 -14.93 10.43
N LEU A 40 10.21 -14.37 9.53
CA LEU A 40 9.85 -14.10 8.13
C LEU A 40 10.27 -15.22 7.17
N ALA A 41 10.87 -16.30 7.66
CA ALA A 41 11.33 -17.41 6.85
C ALA A 41 10.77 -18.73 7.40
N GLU A 42 9.49 -18.99 7.11
CA GLU A 42 8.91 -20.31 6.74
C GLU A 42 7.40 -20.32 7.00
N ASP A 43 6.63 -20.37 5.92
CA ASP A 43 5.31 -21.00 5.93
C ASP A 43 5.15 -21.78 4.61
N PRO A 44 5.37 -23.11 4.59
CA PRO A 44 5.17 -23.94 3.41
C PRO A 44 3.90 -24.76 3.58
N THR A 45 2.72 -24.13 3.45
CA THR A 45 1.51 -24.89 3.10
C THR A 45 0.63 -24.15 2.08
N GLN A 46 0.29 -24.91 1.06
CA GLN A 46 -0.33 -24.54 -0.19
C GLN A 46 -1.81 -24.17 0.00
N SER A 47 -2.17 -22.95 -0.40
CA SER A 47 -3.50 -22.66 -0.94
C SER A 47 -3.34 -21.73 -2.14
N THR A 48 -3.44 -22.35 -3.31
CA THR A 48 -3.46 -21.70 -4.62
C THR A 48 -4.70 -20.83 -4.72
N MET A 49 -4.56 -19.53 -4.46
CA MET A 49 -5.24 -18.50 -5.24
C MET A 49 -4.19 -17.42 -5.49
N ALA A 50 -3.72 -17.38 -6.73
CA ALA A 50 -2.78 -16.40 -7.23
C ALA A 50 -3.34 -14.98 -6.97
N ALA A 51 -2.87 -14.32 -5.92
CA ALA A 51 -2.68 -12.89 -5.99
C ALA A 51 -1.60 -12.70 -7.06
N PRO A 52 -1.85 -11.93 -8.14
CA PRO A 52 -0.74 -11.58 -9.00
C PRO A 52 0.18 -10.73 -8.12
N ASP A 53 1.38 -11.23 -7.85
CA ASP A 53 2.54 -10.35 -7.67
C ASP A 53 2.80 -9.71 -9.05
N GLY A 54 1.84 -8.87 -9.43
CA GLY A 54 1.71 -8.29 -10.75
C GLY A 54 2.48 -7.01 -10.71
N THR A 55 3.75 -7.08 -11.11
CA THR A 55 4.52 -5.88 -11.46
C THR A 55 3.63 -4.99 -12.33
N LEU A 56 3.22 -3.83 -11.80
CA LEU A 56 2.32 -2.92 -12.49
C LEU A 56 2.97 -2.46 -13.79
N ASN A 57 2.50 -2.99 -14.92
CA ASN A 57 3.00 -2.61 -16.22
C ASN A 57 2.24 -1.39 -16.73
N CYS A 58 2.84 -0.20 -16.60
CA CYS A 58 2.28 1.06 -17.09
C CYS A 58 2.59 1.33 -18.58
N GLU A 59 3.35 0.45 -19.25
CA GLU A 59 3.69 0.63 -20.67
C GLU A 59 2.49 0.32 -21.57
N ASP A 60 1.78 -0.76 -21.24
CA ASP A 60 0.56 -1.21 -21.92
C ASP A 60 -0.67 -0.86 -21.09
N PHE A 61 -1.49 0.06 -21.62
CA PHE A 61 -2.74 0.47 -20.98
C PHE A 61 -3.72 -0.70 -20.79
N SER A 62 -3.74 -1.67 -21.71
CA SER A 62 -4.62 -2.84 -21.59
C SER A 62 -4.23 -3.71 -20.40
N MET A 63 -2.93 -3.91 -20.18
CA MET A 63 -2.44 -4.69 -19.03
C MET A 63 -2.73 -3.96 -17.72
N PHE A 64 -2.48 -2.65 -17.68
CA PHE A 64 -2.84 -1.80 -16.54
C PHE A 64 -4.32 -1.93 -16.17
N GLN A 65 -5.22 -1.90 -17.17
CA GLN A 65 -6.66 -2.01 -16.94
C GLN A 65 -7.07 -3.39 -16.38
N GLU A 66 -6.47 -4.47 -16.86
CA GLU A 66 -6.74 -5.83 -16.32
C GLU A 66 -6.26 -5.97 -14.87
N VAL A 67 -5.11 -5.40 -14.52
CA VAL A 67 -4.65 -5.40 -13.12
C VAL A 67 -5.61 -4.62 -12.23
N LEU A 68 -6.05 -3.43 -12.64
CA LEU A 68 -7.04 -2.66 -11.86
C LEU A 68 -8.35 -3.41 -11.67
N LYS A 69 -8.81 -4.13 -12.71
CA LYS A 69 -10.01 -4.97 -12.61
C LYS A 69 -9.85 -6.08 -11.56
N VAL A 70 -8.69 -6.73 -11.50
CA VAL A 70 -8.39 -7.73 -10.46
C VAL A 70 -8.35 -7.08 -9.08
N MET A 71 -7.72 -5.92 -8.95
CA MET A 71 -7.66 -5.19 -7.67
C MET A 71 -9.04 -4.71 -7.18
N ARG A 72 -10.02 -4.50 -8.08
CA ARG A 72 -11.41 -4.10 -7.76
C ARG A 72 -12.31 -5.27 -7.34
N THR A 73 -11.82 -6.51 -7.35
CA THR A 73 -12.63 -7.68 -6.99
C THR A 73 -13.22 -7.64 -5.58
N ILE A 74 -12.55 -6.97 -4.64
CA ILE A 74 -13.06 -6.75 -3.28
C ILE A 74 -14.33 -5.86 -3.29
N ASP A 75 -14.32 -4.80 -4.10
CA ASP A 75 -15.45 -3.88 -4.27
C ASP A 75 -16.60 -4.53 -5.02
N ASP A 76 -16.32 -5.26 -6.10
CA ASP A 76 -17.33 -5.95 -6.90
C ASP A 76 -18.08 -7.01 -6.07
N ARG A 77 -17.38 -7.64 -5.13
CA ARG A 77 -17.93 -8.70 -4.28
C ARG A 77 -18.48 -8.19 -2.95
N ILE A 78 -18.38 -6.90 -2.63
CA ILE A 78 -18.73 -6.37 -1.30
C ILE A 78 -20.18 -6.69 -0.90
N VAL A 79 -21.13 -6.59 -1.84
CA VAL A 79 -22.55 -6.92 -1.60
C VAL A 79 -22.70 -8.39 -1.26
N HIS A 80 -22.04 -9.27 -2.03
CA HIS A 80 -22.09 -10.71 -1.80
C HIS A 80 -21.44 -11.06 -0.46
N SER A 81 -20.25 -10.54 -0.19
CA SER A 81 -19.53 -10.75 1.08
C SER A 81 -20.37 -10.30 2.27
N LEU A 82 -20.98 -9.12 2.23
CA LEU A 82 -21.82 -8.64 3.33
C LEU A 82 -23.10 -9.46 3.48
N ASN A 83 -23.73 -9.88 2.40
CA ASN A 83 -24.96 -10.69 2.45
C ASN A 83 -24.71 -12.10 3.01
N THR A 84 -23.51 -12.66 2.83
CA THR A 84 -23.16 -13.99 3.38
C THR A 84 -22.60 -13.92 4.79
N THR A 85 -21.93 -12.81 5.15
CA THR A 85 -21.20 -12.69 6.43
C THR A 85 -21.91 -11.89 7.51
N VAL A 86 -22.83 -10.98 7.15
CA VAL A 86 -23.65 -10.23 8.12
C VAL A 86 -25.02 -10.90 8.15
N PRO A 87 -25.23 -11.92 9.02
CA PRO A 87 -26.52 -12.57 9.16
C PRO A 87 -27.60 -11.55 9.48
N THR A 88 -28.80 -11.76 8.93
CA THR A 88 -30.00 -11.09 9.43
C THR A 88 -30.16 -11.42 10.92
N VAL A 89 -30.80 -10.52 11.68
CA VAL A 89 -31.01 -10.60 13.14
C VAL A 89 -31.43 -11.98 13.67
N SER A 90 -32.03 -12.82 12.83
CA SER A 90 -32.42 -14.21 13.10
C SER A 90 -31.27 -15.23 13.20
N PHE A 91 -30.03 -14.89 12.81
CA PHE A 91 -28.87 -15.81 12.76
C PHE A 91 -27.64 -15.29 13.53
N SER A 92 -27.82 -14.34 14.44
CA SER A 92 -26.78 -13.63 15.21
C SER A 92 -25.90 -14.52 16.11
N GLY A 93 -26.24 -15.79 16.32
CA GLY A 93 -25.50 -16.70 17.20
C GLY A 93 -24.28 -17.40 16.60
N LYS A 94 -23.98 -17.23 15.30
CA LYS A 94 -22.92 -17.99 14.59
C LYS A 94 -21.75 -17.17 14.05
N VAL A 95 -21.90 -15.85 13.93
CA VAL A 95 -20.87 -14.98 13.33
C VAL A 95 -20.77 -13.67 14.10
N ASP A 96 -19.55 -13.29 14.49
CA ASP A 96 -19.27 -11.97 15.08
C ASP A 96 -19.28 -10.91 13.98
N ALA A 97 -20.43 -10.26 13.81
CA ALA A 97 -20.63 -9.21 12.82
C ALA A 97 -19.73 -7.98 13.06
N THR A 98 -19.32 -7.71 14.32
CA THR A 98 -18.44 -6.59 14.66
C THR A 98 -17.04 -6.83 14.10
N LEU A 99 -16.48 -8.00 14.41
CA LEU A 99 -15.15 -8.39 13.93
C LEU A 99 -15.12 -8.47 12.40
N THR A 100 -16.15 -9.04 11.79
CA THR A 100 -16.22 -9.23 10.34
C THR A 100 -16.33 -7.89 9.61
N CYS A 101 -17.18 -6.98 10.08
CA CYS A 101 -17.28 -5.63 9.52
C CYS A 101 -15.97 -4.85 9.67
N LYS A 102 -15.26 -5.01 10.80
CA LYS A 102 -13.94 -4.39 11.00
C LYS A 102 -12.91 -4.91 9.99
N GLN A 103 -12.78 -6.23 9.86
CA GLN A 103 -11.83 -6.85 8.93
C GLN A 103 -12.12 -6.49 7.48
N LEU A 104 -13.40 -6.49 7.09
CA LEU A 104 -13.81 -6.06 5.75
C LEU A 104 -13.44 -4.60 5.50
N TYR A 105 -13.67 -3.71 6.48
CA TYR A 105 -13.29 -2.30 6.37
C TYR A 105 -11.77 -2.13 6.18
N GLU A 106 -10.96 -2.79 7.01
CA GLU A 106 -9.50 -2.72 6.93
C GLU A 106 -8.99 -3.21 5.56
N SER A 107 -9.46 -4.38 5.12
CA SER A 107 -9.08 -4.95 3.82
C SER A 107 -9.53 -4.08 2.63
N MET A 108 -10.74 -3.52 2.70
CA MET A 108 -11.26 -2.61 1.68
C MET A 108 -10.44 -1.32 1.61
N MET A 109 -10.12 -0.71 2.75
CA MET A 109 -9.33 0.52 2.81
C MET A 109 -7.89 0.30 2.31
N GLU A 110 -7.27 -0.83 2.67
CA GLU A 110 -5.97 -1.22 2.16
C GLU A 110 -5.99 -1.39 0.63
N ALA A 111 -7.01 -2.04 0.10
CA ALA A 111 -7.18 -2.20 -1.35
C ALA A 111 -7.38 -0.85 -2.06
N HIS A 112 -8.19 0.08 -1.51
CA HIS A 112 -8.35 1.43 -2.06
C HIS A 112 -7.01 2.18 -2.10
N LEU A 113 -6.25 2.14 -0.99
CA LEU A 113 -4.95 2.81 -0.90
C LEU A 113 -3.96 2.22 -1.90
N SER A 114 -3.88 0.90 -1.98
CA SER A 114 -3.00 0.19 -2.92
C SER A 114 -3.33 0.54 -4.38
N ARG A 115 -4.62 0.55 -4.75
CA ARG A 115 -5.05 0.96 -6.11
C ARG A 115 -4.77 2.42 -6.41
N ASP A 116 -5.07 3.33 -5.49
CA ASP A 116 -4.80 4.75 -5.67
C ASP A 116 -3.29 5.01 -5.90
N GLN A 117 -2.43 4.35 -5.12
CA GLN A 117 -0.98 4.41 -5.30
C GLN A 117 -0.55 3.84 -6.67
N ALA A 118 -1.12 2.70 -7.08
CA ALA A 118 -0.84 2.07 -8.36
C ALA A 118 -1.19 2.99 -9.55
N ILE A 119 -2.39 3.59 -9.53
CA ILE A 119 -2.86 4.52 -10.57
C ILE A 119 -1.95 5.76 -10.61
N LYS A 120 -1.66 6.36 -9.45
CA LYS A 120 -0.78 7.54 -9.36
C LYS A 120 0.64 7.25 -9.83
N ALA A 121 1.19 6.07 -9.52
CA ALA A 121 2.51 5.65 -9.99
C ALA A 121 2.57 5.58 -11.53
N CYS A 122 1.57 4.95 -12.16
CA CYS A 122 1.51 4.88 -13.63
C CYS A 122 1.30 6.25 -14.29
N ILE A 123 0.49 7.13 -13.69
CA ILE A 123 0.33 8.51 -14.15
C ILE A 123 1.66 9.26 -14.07
N ALA A 124 2.39 9.14 -12.97
CA ALA A 124 3.68 9.80 -12.79
C ALA A 124 4.72 9.30 -13.81
N GLN A 125 4.80 7.99 -14.03
CA GLN A 125 5.68 7.39 -15.04
C GLN A 125 5.35 7.88 -16.45
N THR A 126 4.08 7.81 -16.85
CA THR A 126 3.65 8.24 -18.20
C THR A 126 3.80 9.75 -18.38
N SER A 127 3.52 10.54 -17.35
CA SER A 127 3.72 11.99 -17.36
C SER A 127 5.19 12.37 -17.59
N LYS A 128 6.13 11.63 -16.98
CA LYS A 128 7.56 11.82 -17.22
C LYS A 128 7.94 11.57 -18.68
N VAL A 129 7.42 10.49 -19.28
CA VAL A 129 7.65 10.16 -20.70
C VAL A 129 7.07 11.24 -21.61
N VAL A 130 5.84 11.69 -21.36
CA VAL A 130 5.23 12.81 -22.10
C VAL A 130 6.07 14.09 -21.96
N GLY A 131 6.60 14.38 -20.78
CA GLY A 131 7.49 15.51 -20.53
C GLY A 131 8.78 15.45 -21.35
N GLN A 132 9.41 14.27 -21.42
CA GLN A 132 10.61 14.03 -22.23
C GLN A 132 10.32 14.23 -23.72
N LEU A 133 9.25 13.63 -24.25
CA LEU A 133 8.85 13.75 -25.66
C LEU A 133 8.47 15.18 -26.04
N ARG A 134 7.89 15.96 -25.11
CA ARG A 134 7.65 17.40 -25.32
C ARG A 134 8.98 18.18 -25.46
N GLY A 135 9.97 17.84 -24.63
CA GLY A 135 11.31 18.43 -24.70
C GLY A 135 12.05 18.07 -26.00
N GLU A 136 11.92 16.84 -26.48
CA GLU A 136 12.49 16.40 -27.77
C GLU A 136 11.82 17.12 -28.95
N ARG A 137 10.48 17.22 -28.95
CA ARG A 137 9.75 17.95 -29.98
C ARG A 137 10.13 19.44 -30.04
N ALA A 138 10.51 20.03 -28.91
CA ALA A 138 10.99 21.42 -28.89
C ALA A 138 12.35 21.59 -29.57
N LYS A 139 13.17 20.54 -29.64
CA LYS A 139 14.47 20.54 -30.33
C LYS A 139 14.34 20.26 -31.82
N ASP A 140 13.42 19.39 -32.20
CA ASP A 140 13.14 19.02 -33.59
C ASP A 140 11.62 18.95 -33.82
N SER A 141 11.05 20.04 -34.32
CA SER A 141 9.60 20.21 -34.45
C SER A 141 8.99 19.42 -35.61
N GLU A 142 9.78 18.94 -36.57
CA GLU A 142 9.29 18.24 -37.76
C GLU A 142 9.48 16.72 -37.68
N ASN A 143 10.09 16.22 -36.59
CA ASN A 143 10.25 14.80 -36.38
C ASN A 143 8.90 14.09 -36.21
N LEU A 144 8.43 13.49 -37.31
CA LEU A 144 7.15 12.77 -37.37
C LEU A 144 7.09 11.58 -36.39
N VAL A 145 8.23 10.96 -36.08
CA VAL A 145 8.31 9.85 -35.13
C VAL A 145 8.02 10.36 -33.72
N THR A 146 8.69 11.43 -33.29
CA THR A 146 8.46 12.05 -31.97
C THR A 146 7.04 12.57 -31.83
N ILE A 147 6.47 13.17 -32.88
CA ILE A 147 5.06 13.65 -32.87
C ILE A 147 4.09 12.48 -32.67
N LYS A 148 4.28 11.38 -33.41
CA LYS A 148 3.41 10.20 -33.30
C LYS A 148 3.50 9.57 -31.92
N GLN A 149 4.71 9.42 -31.39
CA GLN A 149 4.94 8.88 -30.05
C GLN A 149 4.33 9.78 -28.97
N LEU A 150 4.51 11.10 -29.08
CA LEU A 150 3.94 12.06 -28.15
C LEU A 150 2.40 11.97 -28.11
N ARG A 151 1.74 11.85 -29.26
CA ARG A 151 0.27 11.67 -29.30
C ARG A 151 -0.16 10.37 -28.62
N LYS A 152 0.55 9.27 -28.85
CA LYS A 152 0.28 7.97 -28.22
C LYS A 152 0.36 8.07 -26.70
N GLU A 153 1.47 8.61 -26.19
CA GLU A 153 1.71 8.75 -24.74
C GLU A 153 0.76 9.76 -24.09
N GLN A 154 0.37 10.84 -24.80
CA GLN A 154 -0.64 11.78 -24.32
C GLN A 154 -2.03 11.14 -24.19
N THR A 155 -2.46 10.34 -25.17
CA THR A 155 -3.73 9.61 -25.08
C THR A 155 -3.69 8.61 -23.94
N LYS A 156 -2.58 7.88 -23.78
CA LYS A 156 -2.39 6.95 -22.66
C LYS A 156 -2.48 7.66 -21.31
N LEU A 157 -1.81 8.81 -21.16
CA LEU A 157 -1.87 9.62 -19.94
C LEU A 157 -3.31 10.04 -19.60
N LYS A 158 -4.08 10.49 -20.59
CA LYS A 158 -5.49 10.86 -20.39
C LYS A 158 -6.34 9.69 -19.92
N LEU A 159 -6.15 8.51 -20.51
CA LEU A 159 -6.87 7.31 -20.11
C LEU A 159 -6.51 6.88 -18.68
N MET A 160 -5.23 6.93 -18.32
CA MET A 160 -4.80 6.66 -16.94
C MET A 160 -5.36 7.69 -15.94
N GLN A 161 -5.44 8.96 -16.32
CA GLN A 161 -6.06 9.99 -15.48
C GLN A 161 -7.55 9.76 -15.25
N SER A 162 -8.29 9.26 -16.26
CA SER A 162 -9.70 8.92 -16.06
C SER A 162 -9.93 7.77 -15.07
N GLU A 163 -8.94 6.89 -14.86
CA GLU A 163 -9.04 5.83 -13.84
C GLU A 163 -9.08 6.38 -12.41
N LEU A 164 -8.56 7.58 -12.14
CA LEU A 164 -8.72 8.23 -10.83
C LEU A 164 -10.19 8.56 -10.54
N SER A 165 -10.92 9.04 -11.55
CA SER A 165 -12.35 9.32 -11.42
C SER A 165 -13.17 8.03 -11.28
N VAL A 166 -12.77 6.95 -11.96
CA VAL A 166 -13.38 5.63 -11.77
C VAL A 166 -13.13 5.12 -10.35
N GLU A 167 -11.90 5.27 -9.84
CA GLU A 167 -11.54 4.83 -8.50
C GLU A 167 -12.32 5.58 -7.41
N GLU A 168 -12.52 6.90 -7.55
CA GLU A 168 -13.38 7.69 -6.66
C GLU A 168 -14.80 7.13 -6.59
N VAL A 169 -15.43 6.88 -7.75
CA VAL A 169 -16.79 6.33 -7.82
C VAL A 169 -16.89 4.93 -7.22
N VAL A 170 -15.88 4.08 -7.46
CA VAL A 170 -15.83 2.72 -6.90
C VAL A 170 -15.75 2.78 -5.38
N ASN A 171 -14.86 3.61 -4.83
CA ASN A 171 -14.65 3.77 -3.40
C ASN A 171 -15.89 4.33 -2.69
N ASP A 172 -16.53 5.34 -3.28
CA ASP A 172 -17.77 5.91 -2.73
C ASP A 172 -18.90 4.87 -2.68
N ARG A 173 -19.04 4.08 -3.74
CA ARG A 173 -20.06 3.03 -3.82
C ARG A 173 -19.82 1.94 -2.78
N SER A 174 -18.61 1.42 -2.66
CA SER A 174 -18.28 0.36 -1.71
C SER A 174 -18.39 0.84 -0.27
N LEU A 175 -17.89 2.04 0.05
CA LEU A 175 -18.04 2.66 1.37
C LEU A 175 -19.50 2.89 1.75
N LYS A 176 -20.35 3.30 0.80
CA LYS A 176 -21.79 3.48 1.06
C LYS A 176 -22.45 2.15 1.43
N ILE A 177 -22.22 1.10 0.64
CA ILE A 177 -22.77 -0.24 0.90
C ILE A 177 -22.29 -0.77 2.25
N PHE A 178 -21.00 -0.61 2.53
CA PHE A 178 -20.40 -0.96 3.81
C PHE A 178 -21.12 -0.25 4.97
N ARG A 179 -21.23 1.08 4.92
CA ARG A 179 -21.89 1.87 5.98
C ARG A 179 -23.34 1.43 6.18
N GLU A 180 -24.11 1.22 5.12
CA GLU A 180 -25.51 0.81 5.21
C GLU A 180 -25.69 -0.53 5.94
N ARG A 181 -24.77 -1.49 5.74
CA ARG A 181 -24.86 -2.86 6.29
C ARG A 181 -24.16 -3.02 7.63
N CYS A 182 -23.05 -2.33 7.84
CA CYS A 182 -22.22 -2.47 9.04
C CYS A 182 -22.47 -1.38 10.10
N ARG A 183 -23.30 -0.34 9.85
CA ARG A 183 -23.49 0.79 10.78
C ARG A 183 -23.80 0.43 12.24
N ILE A 184 -24.53 -0.67 12.48
CA ILE A 184 -24.91 -1.11 13.84
C ILE A 184 -23.85 -1.99 14.49
N HIS A 185 -22.91 -2.52 13.71
CA HIS A 185 -21.90 -3.48 14.14
C HIS A 185 -20.52 -2.82 14.30
N TYR A 186 -20.19 -1.86 13.44
CA TYR A 186 -18.87 -1.24 13.42
C TYR A 186 -18.95 0.22 12.98
N THR A 187 -18.32 1.10 13.75
CA THR A 187 -18.11 2.50 13.39
C THR A 187 -16.64 2.68 12.99
N PRO A 188 -16.35 3.01 11.72
CA PRO A 188 -14.99 3.26 11.29
C PRO A 188 -14.33 4.43 12.03
N PRO A 189 -13.01 4.38 12.27
CA PRO A 189 -12.28 5.55 12.73
C PRO A 189 -12.41 6.68 11.70
N GLN A 190 -12.60 7.91 12.17
CA GLN A 190 -12.59 9.09 11.31
C GLN A 190 -11.20 9.18 10.65
N VAL A 191 -11.16 9.07 9.32
CA VAL A 191 -9.94 9.33 8.54
C VAL A 191 -9.69 10.84 8.65
N LYS A 192 -8.61 11.23 9.35
CA LYS A 192 -8.17 12.62 9.46
C LYS A 192 -7.48 13.08 8.20
#